data_AF-A0A1J5TEI1-F1
#
_entry.id   AF-A0A1J5TEI1-F1
#
_cell.length_a   1.000
_cell.length_b   1.000
_cell.length_c   1.000
_cell.angle_alpha   90.00
_cell.angle_beta   90.00
_cell.angle_gamma   90.00
#
_symmetry.space_group_name_H-M   'P 1'
#
loop_
_entity.id
_entity.type
_entity.pdbx_description
1 polymer ?
#
loop_
_entity_poly.entity_id
_entity_poly.type
_entity_poly.pdbx_seq_one_letter_code
_entity_poly.pdbx_strand_id
1 'polypeptide(L)'
;MSEGFHVHGAHDHAVEHGAHSGDKLGGQVAIFTAILASVGAIVSYQGGDTQNQAMLFKNEAVLKKTQASDQWSFYQAKSNKGHLMELASDMAPKSKHDYYKAQIEKYENDKKEIKAKAEALEAESEKANEESEHAMHPHHKLAQSMTLIQIAISLASITVLTRKKWLFAVAGVSAAGGLIMWGLALAA
;
A
#
# COMPACT_ATOMS: atom_id res chain seq x y z
N MET A 1 56.12 -45.08 27.59
CA MET A 1 55.22 -44.83 26.44
C MET A 1 53.96 -45.62 26.71
N SER A 2 52.96 -45.00 27.35
CA SER A 2 51.67 -45.64 27.63
C SER A 2 50.73 -45.36 26.46
N GLU A 3 50.45 -46.37 25.64
CA GLU A 3 49.38 -46.32 24.66
C GLU A 3 48.06 -46.08 25.39
N GLY A 4 47.48 -44.90 25.16
CA GLY A 4 46.13 -44.59 25.63
C GLY A 4 45.15 -45.43 24.82
N PHE A 5 44.63 -46.49 25.43
CA PHE A 5 43.49 -47.24 24.91
C PHE A 5 42.26 -46.32 24.98
N HIS A 6 41.99 -45.61 23.89
CA HIS A 6 40.82 -44.74 23.76
C HIS A 6 39.60 -45.61 23.45
N VAL A 7 38.85 -45.96 24.48
CA VAL A 7 37.57 -46.67 24.32
C VAL A 7 36.52 -45.63 23.97
N HIS A 8 36.15 -45.54 22.69
CA HIS A 8 34.99 -44.74 22.29
C HIS A 8 33.75 -45.24 23.04
N GLY A 9 33.12 -44.36 23.81
CA GLY A 9 31.86 -44.68 24.47
C GLY A 9 30.76 -44.91 23.43
N ALA A 10 29.79 -45.78 23.72
CA ALA A 10 28.62 -45.98 22.84
C ALA A 10 27.88 -44.68 22.50
N HIS A 11 28.02 -43.63 23.34
CA HIS A 11 27.53 -42.29 23.07
C HIS A 11 28.34 -41.52 22.01
N ASP A 12 29.65 -41.68 21.94
CA ASP A 12 30.49 -41.03 20.92
C ASP A 12 30.11 -41.53 19.53
N HIS A 13 29.92 -42.84 19.37
CA HIS A 13 29.41 -43.43 18.14
C HIS A 13 27.98 -42.97 17.80
N ALA A 14 27.10 -42.74 18.79
CA ALA A 14 25.74 -42.26 18.55
C ALA A 14 25.68 -40.79 18.11
N VAL A 15 26.58 -39.94 18.63
CA VAL A 15 26.68 -38.53 18.25
C VAL A 15 27.35 -38.38 16.88
N GLU A 16 28.39 -39.17 16.59
CA GLU A 16 29.04 -39.21 15.28
C GLU A 16 28.11 -39.78 14.20
N HIS A 17 27.35 -40.86 14.49
CA HIS A 17 26.33 -41.36 13.56
C HIS A 17 25.11 -40.44 13.45
N GLY A 18 24.78 -39.64 14.47
CA GLY A 18 23.74 -38.60 14.42
C GLY A 18 24.11 -37.41 13.53
N ALA A 19 25.40 -37.07 13.45
CA ALA A 19 25.92 -36.01 12.60
C ALA A 19 26.15 -36.46 11.14
N HIS A 20 26.51 -37.74 10.93
CA HIS A 20 26.76 -38.30 9.60
C HIS A 20 25.53 -38.98 8.95
N SER A 21 24.45 -39.26 9.69
CA SER A 21 23.18 -39.70 9.11
C SER A 21 22.40 -38.52 8.53
N GLY A 22 22.78 -38.16 7.31
CA GLY A 22 22.28 -37.06 6.49
C GLY A 22 20.88 -36.57 6.86
N ASP A 23 20.84 -35.36 7.41
CA ASP A 23 19.61 -34.61 7.61
C ASP A 23 19.09 -34.06 6.26
N LYS A 24 18.75 -34.99 5.36
CA LYS A 24 18.20 -34.71 4.03
C LYS A 24 16.95 -33.83 4.14
N LEU A 25 16.16 -34.01 5.20
CA LEU A 25 14.98 -33.19 5.48
C LEU A 25 15.38 -31.75 5.79
N GLY A 26 16.34 -31.54 6.70
CA GLY A 26 16.85 -30.21 7.04
C GLY A 26 17.44 -29.48 5.84
N GLY A 27 18.23 -30.16 5.02
CA GLY A 27 18.78 -29.61 3.78
C GLY A 27 17.71 -29.24 2.74
N GLN A 28 16.70 -30.11 2.55
CA GLN A 28 15.56 -29.83 1.66
C GLN A 28 14.76 -28.62 2.13
N VAL A 29 14.49 -28.51 3.43
CA VAL A 29 13.77 -27.38 4.01
C VAL A 29 14.57 -26.09 3.88
N ALA A 30 15.89 -26.13 4.10
CA ALA A 30 16.75 -24.95 3.96
C ALA A 30 16.73 -24.39 2.52
N ILE A 31 16.86 -25.26 1.51
CA ILE A 31 16.78 -24.87 0.11
C ILE A 31 15.39 -24.34 -0.23
N PHE A 32 14.33 -25.02 0.21
CA PHE A 32 12.94 -24.59 0.01
C PHE A 32 12.69 -23.18 0.57
N THR A 33 13.10 -22.94 1.81
CA THR A 33 12.95 -21.63 2.47
C THR A 33 13.77 -20.55 1.76
N ALA A 34 14.99 -20.85 1.30
CA ALA A 34 15.82 -19.89 0.56
C ALA A 34 15.19 -19.46 -0.78
N ILE A 35 14.58 -20.41 -1.50
CA ILE A 35 13.84 -20.12 -2.74
C ILE A 35 12.62 -19.25 -2.43
N LEU A 36 11.82 -19.62 -1.42
CA LEU A 36 10.65 -18.84 -1.03
C LEU A 36 11.00 -17.43 -0.55
N ALA A 37 12.11 -17.26 0.17
CA ALA A 37 12.58 -15.95 0.59
C ALA A 37 12.94 -15.07 -0.62
N SER A 38 13.59 -15.65 -1.64
CA SER A 38 13.93 -14.94 -2.87
C SER A 38 12.68 -14.53 -3.66
N VAL A 39 11.70 -15.44 -3.80
CA VAL A 39 10.42 -15.13 -4.44
C VAL A 39 9.64 -14.09 -3.62
N GLY A 40 9.57 -14.25 -2.30
CA GLY A 40 8.90 -13.32 -1.39
C GLY A 40 9.49 -11.91 -1.46
N ALA A 41 10.80 -11.78 -1.63
CA ALA A 41 11.46 -10.49 -1.86
C ALA A 41 11.00 -9.82 -3.17
N ILE A 42 10.84 -10.59 -4.25
CA ILE A 42 10.33 -10.09 -5.54
C ILE A 42 8.87 -9.65 -5.41
N VAL A 43 8.01 -10.48 -4.79
CA VAL A 43 6.60 -10.15 -4.57
C VAL A 43 6.47 -8.90 -3.69
N SER A 44 7.30 -8.78 -2.64
CA SER A 44 7.34 -7.61 -1.76
C SER A 44 7.76 -6.35 -2.51
N TYR A 45 8.76 -6.43 -3.39
CA TYR A 45 9.18 -5.31 -4.22
C TYR A 45 8.06 -4.84 -5.16
N GLN A 46 7.39 -5.78 -5.86
CA GLN A 46 6.27 -5.45 -6.75
C GLN A 46 5.07 -4.87 -5.97
N GLY A 47 4.78 -5.42 -4.80
CA GLY A 47 3.76 -4.88 -3.90
C GLY A 47 4.11 -3.46 -3.44
N GLY A 48 5.39 -3.22 -3.12
CA GLY A 48 5.87 -1.90 -2.75
C GLY A 48 5.77 -0.88 -3.89
N ASP A 49 6.15 -1.26 -5.11
CA ASP A 49 6.08 -0.38 -6.28
C ASP A 49 4.63 0.00 -6.63
N THR A 50 3.72 -0.97 -6.71
CA THR A 50 2.29 -0.73 -6.97
C THR A 50 1.66 0.18 -5.90
N GLN A 51 1.98 -0.07 -4.62
CA GLN A 51 1.53 0.78 -3.51
C GLN A 51 2.08 2.20 -3.62
N ASN A 52 3.35 2.35 -4.00
CA ASN A 52 4.00 3.65 -4.13
C ASN A 52 3.38 4.46 -5.28
N GLN A 53 3.13 3.84 -6.44
CA GLN A 53 2.45 4.49 -7.56
C GLN A 53 1.04 4.95 -7.16
N ALA A 54 0.24 4.07 -6.57
CA ALA A 54 -1.09 4.44 -6.07
C ALA A 54 -1.01 5.60 -5.05
N MET A 55 -0.03 5.56 -4.14
CA MET A 55 0.19 6.62 -3.16
C MET A 55 0.53 7.97 -3.81
N LEU A 56 1.33 8.00 -4.88
CA LEU A 56 1.64 9.23 -5.61
C LEU A 56 0.38 9.88 -6.17
N PHE A 57 -0.46 9.11 -6.88
CA PHE A 57 -1.73 9.60 -7.42
C PHE A 57 -2.70 10.04 -6.31
N LYS A 58 -2.78 9.29 -5.21
CA LYS A 58 -3.61 9.66 -4.05
C LYS A 58 -3.15 10.98 -3.42
N ASN A 59 -1.85 11.19 -3.31
CA ASN A 59 -1.29 12.44 -2.78
C ASN A 59 -1.59 13.62 -3.69
N GLU A 60 -1.50 13.43 -5.01
CA GLU A 60 -1.91 14.46 -5.98
C GLU A 60 -3.41 14.77 -5.86
N ALA A 61 -4.27 13.75 -5.77
CA ALA A 61 -5.69 13.93 -5.53
C ALA A 61 -5.96 14.74 -4.25
N VAL A 62 -5.30 14.42 -3.14
CA VAL A 62 -5.44 15.15 -1.88
C VAL A 62 -4.98 16.59 -2.01
N LEU A 63 -3.85 16.84 -2.69
CA LEU A 63 -3.35 18.20 -2.94
C LEU A 63 -4.36 19.02 -3.74
N LYS A 64 -4.89 18.46 -4.84
CA LYS A 64 -5.88 19.10 -5.70
C LYS A 64 -7.20 19.35 -4.96
N LYS A 65 -7.66 18.39 -4.16
CA LYS A 65 -8.86 18.55 -3.32
C LYS A 65 -8.68 19.66 -2.28
N THR A 66 -7.49 19.76 -1.69
CA THR A 66 -7.15 20.84 -0.76
C THR A 66 -7.19 22.20 -1.46
N GLN A 67 -6.56 22.31 -2.64
CA GLN A 67 -6.61 23.54 -3.45
C GLN A 67 -8.05 23.90 -3.86
N ALA A 68 -8.89 22.92 -4.21
CA ALA A 68 -10.30 23.14 -4.50
C ALA A 68 -11.06 23.65 -3.26
N SER A 69 -10.80 23.08 -2.08
CA SER A 69 -11.37 23.53 -0.81
C SER A 69 -10.99 24.99 -0.50
N ASP A 70 -9.76 25.39 -0.78
CA ASP A 70 -9.31 26.78 -0.64
C ASP A 70 -10.08 27.71 -1.61
N GLN A 71 -10.29 27.29 -2.86
CA GLN A 71 -11.10 28.06 -3.82
C GLN A 71 -12.56 28.17 -3.39
N TRP A 72 -13.17 27.09 -2.89
CA TRP A 72 -14.52 27.13 -2.33
C TRP A 72 -14.62 28.03 -1.10
N SER A 73 -13.59 28.05 -0.27
CA SER A 73 -13.50 28.97 0.87
C SER A 73 -13.41 30.43 0.41
N PHE A 74 -12.62 30.69 -0.65
CA PHE A 74 -12.53 32.02 -1.25
C PHE A 74 -13.84 32.46 -1.92
N TYR A 75 -14.53 31.54 -2.59
CA TYR A 75 -15.88 31.75 -3.14
C TYR A 75 -16.86 32.14 -2.04
N GLN A 76 -16.89 31.40 -0.93
CA GLN A 76 -17.75 31.69 0.21
C GLN A 76 -17.44 33.06 0.82
N ALA A 77 -16.15 33.40 0.98
CA ALA A 77 -15.74 34.71 1.48
C ALA A 77 -16.20 35.86 0.55
N LYS A 78 -16.10 35.68 -0.78
CA LYS A 78 -16.61 36.65 -1.77
C LYS A 78 -18.12 36.75 -1.73
N SER A 79 -18.83 35.64 -1.61
CA SER A 79 -20.30 35.62 -1.49
C SER A 79 -20.76 36.36 -0.24
N ASN A 80 -20.10 36.14 0.90
CA ASN A 80 -20.41 36.86 2.14
C ASN A 80 -20.18 38.37 1.99
N LYS A 81 -19.09 38.79 1.33
CA LYS A 81 -18.85 40.20 1.02
C LYS A 81 -19.92 40.77 0.09
N GLY A 82 -20.38 40.00 -0.90
CA GLY A 82 -21.50 40.37 -1.79
C GLY A 82 -22.79 40.62 -1.01
N HIS A 83 -23.22 39.67 -0.17
CA HIS A 83 -24.41 39.81 0.67
C HIS A 83 -24.32 41.01 1.63
N LEU A 84 -23.13 41.32 2.15
CA LEU A 84 -22.92 42.52 2.96
C LEU A 84 -23.07 43.81 2.14
N MET A 85 -22.66 43.82 0.87
CA MET A 85 -22.87 44.97 -0.01
C MET A 85 -24.35 45.15 -0.39
N GLU A 86 -25.09 44.05 -0.59
CA GLU A 86 -26.54 44.08 -0.79
C GLU A 86 -27.24 44.73 0.41
N LEU A 87 -26.95 44.23 1.62
CA LEU A 87 -27.48 44.80 2.85
C LEU A 87 -27.11 46.29 3.01
N ALA A 88 -25.86 46.65 2.70
CA ALA A 88 -25.41 48.04 2.74
C ALA A 88 -26.13 48.93 1.71
N SER A 89 -26.45 48.39 0.52
CA SER A 89 -27.23 49.08 -0.52
C SER A 89 -28.64 49.39 -0.04
N ASP A 90 -29.30 48.42 0.61
CA ASP A 90 -30.66 48.58 1.14
C ASP A 90 -30.74 49.65 2.24
N MET A 91 -29.67 49.79 3.03
CA MET A 91 -29.56 50.81 4.08
C MET A 91 -29.02 52.17 3.59
N ALA A 92 -28.47 52.24 2.37
CA ALA A 92 -27.78 53.43 1.89
C ALA A 92 -28.72 54.47 1.28
N PRO A 93 -28.35 55.77 1.33
CA PRO A 93 -29.01 56.81 0.56
C PRO A 93 -28.99 56.52 -0.95
N LYS A 94 -30.04 56.93 -1.67
CA LYS A 94 -30.17 56.71 -3.13
C LYS A 94 -28.97 57.16 -3.95
N SER A 95 -28.22 58.17 -3.49
CA SER A 95 -27.01 58.67 -4.16
C SER A 95 -25.84 57.68 -4.19
N LYS A 96 -25.86 56.63 -3.36
CA LYS A 96 -24.79 55.60 -3.31
C LYS A 96 -25.22 54.24 -3.89
N HIS A 97 -26.46 54.09 -4.35
CA HIS A 97 -26.99 52.83 -4.90
C HIS A 97 -26.18 52.32 -6.10
N ASP A 98 -25.83 53.21 -7.03
CA ASP A 98 -25.04 52.82 -8.22
C ASP A 98 -23.65 52.27 -7.86
N TYR A 99 -23.02 52.80 -6.82
CA TYR A 99 -21.73 52.30 -6.32
C TYR A 99 -21.86 50.87 -5.78
N TYR A 100 -22.87 50.61 -4.94
CA TYR A 100 -23.06 49.26 -4.38
C TYR A 100 -23.47 48.26 -5.45
N LYS A 101 -24.34 48.64 -6.40
CA LYS A 101 -24.71 47.80 -7.53
C LYS A 101 -23.49 47.36 -8.35
N ALA A 102 -22.57 48.28 -8.64
CA ALA A 102 -21.33 47.96 -9.34
C ALA A 102 -20.42 47.01 -8.53
N GLN A 103 -20.34 47.15 -7.21
CA GLN A 103 -19.57 46.23 -6.36
C GLN A 103 -20.19 44.83 -6.31
N ILE A 104 -21.52 44.74 -6.21
CA ILE A 104 -22.25 43.47 -6.23
C ILE A 104 -22.00 42.74 -7.55
N GLU A 105 -22.15 43.43 -8.68
CA GLU A 105 -21.90 42.85 -10.01
C GLU A 105 -20.45 42.38 -10.17
N LYS A 106 -19.48 43.15 -9.65
CA LYS A 106 -18.08 42.73 -9.61
C LYS A 106 -17.89 41.43 -8.82
N TYR A 107 -18.46 41.32 -7.62
CA TYR A 107 -18.35 40.11 -6.81
C TYR A 107 -19.06 38.92 -7.44
N GLU A 108 -20.19 39.11 -8.11
CA GLU A 108 -20.87 38.06 -8.88
C GLU A 108 -20.00 37.53 -10.03
N ASN A 109 -19.29 38.41 -10.73
CA ASN A 109 -18.39 38.01 -11.81
C ASN A 109 -17.13 37.30 -11.27
N ASP A 110 -16.50 37.82 -10.22
CA ASP A 110 -15.36 37.16 -9.54
C ASP A 110 -15.75 35.74 -9.09
N LYS A 111 -16.95 35.57 -8.50
CA LYS A 111 -17.45 34.28 -8.02
C LYS A 111 -17.54 33.23 -9.11
N LYS A 112 -17.95 33.60 -10.34
CA LYS A 112 -18.04 32.66 -11.46
C LYS A 112 -16.67 32.08 -11.83
N GLU A 113 -15.64 32.93 -11.86
CA GLU A 113 -14.27 32.50 -12.16
C GLU A 113 -13.71 31.59 -11.06
N ILE A 114 -13.93 31.95 -9.79
CA ILE A 114 -13.49 31.15 -8.64
C ILE A 114 -14.19 29.79 -8.62
N LYS A 115 -15.49 29.77 -8.89
CA LYS A 115 -16.28 28.53 -8.98
C LYS A 115 -15.75 27.62 -10.08
N ALA A 116 -15.52 28.15 -11.28
CA ALA A 116 -14.97 27.36 -12.38
C ALA A 116 -13.59 26.77 -12.04
N LYS A 117 -12.73 27.53 -11.36
CA LYS A 117 -11.43 27.04 -10.86
C LYS A 117 -11.58 25.94 -9.81
N ALA A 118 -12.52 26.09 -8.87
CA ALA A 118 -12.79 25.08 -7.85
C ALA A 118 -13.28 23.78 -8.48
N GLU A 119 -14.26 23.85 -9.38
CA GLU A 119 -14.81 22.68 -10.09
C GLU A 119 -13.76 21.98 -10.96
N ALA A 120 -12.88 22.74 -11.63
CA ALA A 120 -11.77 22.17 -12.39
C ALA A 120 -10.79 21.39 -11.49
N LEU A 121 -10.42 21.95 -10.32
CA LEU A 121 -9.55 21.27 -9.36
C LEU A 121 -10.21 20.03 -8.74
N GLU A 122 -11.52 20.04 -8.52
CA GLU A 122 -12.25 18.85 -8.08
C GLU A 122 -12.24 17.75 -9.13
N ALA A 123 -12.45 18.10 -10.41
CA ALA A 123 -12.38 17.13 -11.50
C ALA A 123 -10.97 16.54 -11.67
N GLU A 124 -9.91 17.35 -11.51
CA GLU A 124 -8.53 16.85 -11.49
C GLU A 124 -8.26 15.93 -10.30
N SER A 125 -8.77 16.30 -9.12
CA SER A 125 -8.67 15.47 -7.92
C SER A 125 -9.35 14.13 -8.08
N GLU A 126 -10.52 14.09 -8.71
CA GLU A 126 -11.29 12.86 -8.90
C GLU A 126 -10.61 11.93 -9.90
N LYS A 127 -10.08 12.46 -11.00
CA LYS A 127 -9.26 11.69 -11.96
C LYS A 127 -8.03 11.07 -11.31
N ALA A 128 -7.25 11.86 -10.57
CA ALA A 128 -6.08 11.34 -9.85
C ALA A 128 -6.47 10.28 -8.81
N ASN A 129 -7.64 10.42 -8.18
CA ASN A 129 -8.15 9.41 -7.26
C ASN A 129 -8.53 8.10 -7.97
N GLU A 130 -9.16 8.17 -9.14
CA GLU A 130 -9.47 6.99 -9.95
C GLU A 130 -8.19 6.28 -10.43
N GLU A 131 -7.18 7.03 -10.87
CA GLU A 131 -5.87 6.49 -11.26
C GLU A 131 -5.18 5.77 -10.08
N SER A 132 -5.27 6.34 -8.88
CA SER A 132 -4.78 5.70 -7.65
C SER A 132 -5.45 4.36 -7.36
N GLU A 133 -6.78 4.29 -7.48
CA GLU A 133 -7.52 3.05 -7.20
C GLU A 133 -7.19 1.97 -8.23
N HIS A 134 -7.08 2.35 -9.51
CA HIS A 134 -6.68 1.43 -10.57
C HIS A 134 -5.27 0.87 -10.36
N ALA A 135 -4.31 1.72 -9.94
CA ALA A 135 -2.95 1.29 -9.62
C ALA A 135 -2.89 0.34 -8.40
N MET A 136 -3.88 0.38 -7.51
CA MET A 136 -3.93 -0.46 -6.31
C MET A 136 -4.55 -1.84 -6.55
N HIS A 137 -5.29 -2.06 -7.64
CA HIS A 137 -5.93 -3.35 -7.95
C HIS A 137 -4.99 -4.59 -7.87
N PRO A 138 -3.78 -4.60 -8.45
CA PRO A 138 -2.88 -5.75 -8.36
C PRO A 138 -2.29 -5.94 -6.96
N HIS A 139 -2.20 -4.87 -6.15
CA HIS A 139 -1.58 -4.88 -4.82
C HIS A 139 -2.20 -5.93 -3.89
N HIS A 140 -3.53 -6.04 -3.91
CA HIS A 140 -4.23 -6.96 -3.00
C HIS A 140 -3.80 -8.42 -3.21
N LYS A 141 -3.65 -8.83 -4.47
CA LYS A 141 -3.21 -10.19 -4.83
C LYS A 141 -1.73 -10.40 -4.48
N LEU A 142 -0.89 -9.39 -4.65
CA LEU A 142 0.52 -9.42 -4.23
C LEU A 142 0.66 -9.57 -2.71
N ALA A 143 -0.16 -8.85 -1.94
CA ALA A 143 -0.19 -8.96 -0.48
C ALA A 143 -0.65 -10.35 -0.01
N GLN A 144 -1.68 -10.91 -0.64
CA GLN A 144 -2.15 -12.28 -0.37
C GLN A 144 -1.06 -13.32 -0.71
N SER A 145 -0.37 -13.16 -1.85
CA SER A 145 0.76 -14.01 -2.24
C SER A 145 1.87 -13.98 -1.18
N MET A 146 2.30 -12.78 -0.77
CA MET A 146 3.36 -12.62 0.22
C MET A 146 2.99 -13.26 1.57
N THR A 147 1.73 -13.13 1.99
CA THR A 147 1.22 -13.75 3.22
C THR A 147 1.32 -15.28 3.16
N LEU A 148 0.93 -15.89 2.04
CA LEU A 148 1.01 -17.34 1.84
C LEU A 148 2.46 -17.84 1.81
N ILE A 149 3.38 -17.09 1.19
CA ILE A 149 4.82 -17.39 1.20
C ILE A 149 5.35 -17.36 2.63
N GLN A 150 4.96 -16.38 3.44
CA GLN A 150 5.41 -16.27 4.83
C GLN A 150 4.88 -17.41 5.72
N ILE A 151 3.65 -17.84 5.50
CA ILE A 151 3.07 -19.03 6.16
C ILE A 151 3.88 -20.28 5.78
N ALA A 152 4.22 -20.45 4.49
CA ALA A 152 5.02 -21.57 4.03
C ALA A 152 6.42 -21.59 4.67
N ILE A 153 7.11 -20.44 4.76
CA ILE A 153 8.41 -20.31 5.44
C ILE A 153 8.31 -20.66 6.93
N SER A 154 7.24 -20.20 7.59
CA SER A 154 7.01 -20.47 9.01
C SER A 154 6.77 -21.96 9.26
N LEU A 155 5.94 -22.61 8.44
CA LEU A 155 5.67 -24.05 8.52
C LEU A 155 6.90 -24.89 8.18
N ALA A 156 7.70 -24.46 7.21
CA ALA A 156 8.99 -25.07 6.88
C ALA A 156 9.93 -25.02 8.09
N SER A 157 10.04 -23.86 8.77
CA SER A 157 10.85 -23.71 9.99
C SER A 157 10.39 -24.65 11.12
N ILE A 158 9.08 -24.76 11.36
CA ILE A 158 8.52 -25.69 12.36
C ILE A 158 8.77 -27.15 11.96
N THR A 159 8.77 -27.48 10.67
CA THR A 159 9.07 -28.83 10.17
C THR A 159 10.47 -29.27 10.55
N VAL A 160 11.47 -28.37 10.50
CA VAL A 160 12.85 -28.69 10.92
C VAL A 160 12.90 -29.08 12.39
N LEU A 161 12.23 -28.32 13.26
CA LEU A 161 12.23 -28.57 14.71
C LEU A 161 11.43 -29.83 15.10
N THR A 162 10.29 -30.05 14.45
CA THR A 162 9.37 -31.13 14.82
C THR A 162 9.61 -32.43 14.07
N ARG A 163 10.42 -32.42 12.99
CA ARG A 163 10.65 -33.53 12.07
C ARG A 163 9.37 -34.12 11.44
N LYS A 164 8.23 -33.41 11.52
CA LYS A 164 6.93 -33.88 11.03
C LYS A 164 6.75 -33.56 9.55
N LYS A 165 6.87 -34.58 8.69
CA LYS A 165 6.77 -34.43 7.22
C LYS A 165 5.44 -33.87 6.71
N TRP A 166 4.33 -34.05 7.45
CA TRP A 166 3.04 -33.49 7.03
C TRP A 166 3.02 -31.96 7.07
N LEU A 167 3.76 -31.34 8.00
CA LEU A 167 3.91 -29.87 8.06
C LEU A 167 4.63 -29.35 6.82
N PHE A 168 5.59 -30.11 6.30
CA PHE A 168 6.27 -29.77 5.04
C PHE A 168 5.32 -29.83 3.84
N ALA A 169 4.40 -30.80 3.82
CA ALA A 169 3.39 -30.88 2.77
C ALA A 169 2.45 -29.66 2.81
N VAL A 170 2.01 -29.23 4.01
CA VAL A 170 1.20 -28.02 4.17
C VAL A 170 1.99 -26.77 3.75
N ALA A 171 3.27 -26.68 4.11
CA ALA A 171 4.15 -25.61 3.65
C ALA A 171 4.23 -25.56 2.11
N GLY A 172 4.34 -26.71 1.46
CA GLY A 172 4.32 -26.82 -0.01
C GLY A 172 3.01 -26.36 -0.63
N VAL A 173 1.86 -26.69 -0.04
CA VAL A 173 0.54 -26.23 -0.50
C VAL A 173 0.41 -24.71 -0.35
N SER A 174 0.81 -24.16 0.80
CA SER A 174 0.83 -22.70 1.01
C SER A 174 1.75 -21.99 0.01
N ALA A 175 2.93 -22.54 -0.25
CA ALA A 175 3.86 -22.01 -1.25
C ALA A 175 3.27 -22.01 -2.66
N ALA A 176 2.65 -23.11 -3.08
CA ALA A 176 1.98 -23.20 -4.38
C ALA A 176 0.84 -22.18 -4.49
N GLY A 177 0.02 -22.03 -3.44
CA GLY A 177 -1.01 -21.00 -3.37
C GLY A 177 -0.44 -19.60 -3.51
N GLY A 178 0.67 -19.29 -2.82
CA GLY A 178 1.37 -18.02 -2.94
C GLY A 178 1.85 -17.73 -4.36
N LEU A 179 2.44 -18.72 -5.03
CA LEU A 179 2.90 -18.60 -6.43
C LEU A 179 1.75 -18.41 -7.42
N ILE A 180 0.62 -19.10 -7.23
CA ILE A 180 -0.57 -18.93 -8.06
C ILE A 180 -1.12 -17.51 -7.92
N MET A 181 -1.27 -17.03 -6.69
CA MET A 181 -1.76 -15.67 -6.42
C MET A 181 -0.82 -14.61 -7.00
N TRP A 182 0.49 -14.86 -6.97
CA TRP A 182 1.47 -14.00 -7.64
C TRP A 182 1.27 -13.97 -9.15
N GLY A 183 1.12 -15.14 -9.79
CA GLY A 183 0.84 -15.22 -11.23
C GLY A 183 -0.45 -14.52 -11.62
N LEU A 184 -1.51 -14.66 -10.81
CA LEU A 184 -2.79 -13.96 -11.01
C LEU A 184 -2.72 -12.45 -10.77
N ALA A 185 -1.72 -11.99 -10.02
CA ALA A 185 -1.45 -10.56 -9.83
C ALA A 185 -0.74 -9.96 -11.05
N LEU A 186 0.16 -10.71 -11.67
CA LEU A 186 0.88 -10.29 -12.89
C LEU A 186 -0.01 -10.28 -14.14
N ALA A 187 -1.09 -11.06 -14.14
CA ALA A 187 -2.05 -11.15 -15.24
C ALA A 187 -3.23 -10.17 -15.11
N ALA A 188 -3.26 -9.35 -14.05
CA ALA A 188 -4.32 -8.38 -13.74
C ALA A 188 -3.89 -6.97 -14.13
#